data_AF-A0A351MJF9-F1
#
_entry.id   AF-A0A351MJF9-F1
#
_cell.length_a   1.000
_cell.length_b   1.000
_cell.length_c   1.000
_cell.angle_alpha   90.00
_cell.angle_beta   90.00
_cell.angle_gamma   90.00
#
_symmetry.space_group_name_H-M   'P 1'
#
loop_
_entity.id
_entity.type
_entity.pdbx_description
1 polymer ?
#
loop_
_entity_poly.entity_id
_entity_poly.type
_entity_poly.pdbx_seq_one_letter_code
_entity_poly.pdbx_strand_id
1 'polypeptide(L)'
;YVQDYDEMMFGAWWGVNGDSAPGTAYKWMDVLNPYIKSNQLFDCPSRKGQLNSYIPASGQNWGSYRINCAYWAGGIATGAGRFHSIARVQAPASTLWFIEGSYNHFEVAWENVSFNPVPGVSGGIPALGQAGLPHFDTANVTFCDGHVKPVRMDDLIRANPNNNVYSIWSVEED
;
A
#
# COMPACT_ATOMS: atom_id res chain seq x y z
N TYR A 1 3.45 -16.36 -3.31
CA TYR A 1 2.78 -16.01 -2.05
C TYR A 1 1.33 -16.47 -2.03
N VAL A 2 0.38 -15.76 -2.66
CA VAL A 2 -1.07 -16.06 -2.48
C VAL A 2 -1.41 -17.53 -2.80
N GLN A 3 -0.81 -18.07 -3.86
CA GLN A 3 -0.95 -19.48 -4.25
C GLN A 3 -0.37 -20.47 -3.21
N ASP A 4 0.63 -20.06 -2.43
CA ASP A 4 1.29 -20.90 -1.43
C ASP A 4 0.59 -20.85 -0.06
N TYR A 5 -0.38 -19.94 0.11
CA TYR A 5 -1.08 -19.66 1.37
C TYR A 5 -2.59 -19.75 1.19
N ASP A 6 -3.09 -20.73 0.43
CA ASP A 6 -4.52 -21.01 0.27
C ASP A 6 -5.36 -19.76 -0.07
N GLU A 7 -4.87 -18.98 -1.05
CA GLU A 7 -5.51 -17.75 -1.51
C GLU A 7 -5.60 -16.63 -0.47
N MET A 8 -4.75 -16.66 0.57
CA MET A 8 -4.66 -15.60 1.57
C MET A 8 -3.75 -14.46 1.12
N MET A 9 -4.26 -13.24 1.26
CA MET A 9 -3.45 -12.01 1.19
C MET A 9 -2.68 -11.81 2.50
N PHE A 10 -1.62 -11.03 2.42
CA PHE A 10 -0.72 -10.77 3.53
C PHE A 10 -0.94 -9.36 4.09
N GLY A 11 -0.81 -9.23 5.40
CA GLY A 11 -0.93 -7.94 6.08
C GLY A 11 0.27 -7.03 5.86
N ALA A 12 0.15 -5.77 6.26
CA ALA A 12 1.26 -4.82 6.20
C ALA A 12 2.42 -5.14 7.14
N TRP A 13 2.16 -5.79 8.28
CA TRP A 13 3.15 -6.06 9.31
C TRP A 13 2.77 -7.24 10.22
N TRP A 14 3.80 -7.84 10.86
CA TRP A 14 3.71 -8.89 11.87
C TRP A 14 4.54 -8.49 13.08
N GLY A 15 4.09 -8.94 14.26
CA GLY A 15 4.80 -8.69 15.51
C GLY A 15 4.48 -7.32 16.07
N VAL A 16 5.47 -6.46 16.22
CA VAL A 16 5.31 -5.11 16.78
C VAL A 16 5.14 -4.07 15.67
N ASN A 17 4.28 -3.08 15.91
CA ASN A 17 4.21 -1.90 15.06
C ASN A 17 5.50 -1.06 15.23
N GLY A 18 6.10 -0.62 14.14
CA GLY A 18 7.36 0.12 14.13
C GLY A 18 8.40 -0.49 13.18
N ASP A 19 9.68 -0.38 13.52
CA ASP A 19 10.79 -0.83 12.69
C ASP A 19 10.75 -2.33 12.35
N SER A 20 11.35 -2.70 11.22
CA SER A 20 11.63 -4.10 10.89
C SER A 20 12.78 -4.61 11.77
N ALA A 21 12.61 -5.77 12.39
CA ALA A 21 13.59 -6.40 13.26
C ALA A 21 13.54 -7.92 13.10
N PRO A 22 14.69 -8.60 12.88
CA PRO A 22 14.69 -10.04 12.66
C PRO A 22 14.14 -10.79 13.88
N GLY A 23 13.22 -11.72 13.63
CA GLY A 23 12.60 -12.57 14.66
C GLY A 23 11.49 -11.89 15.48
N THR A 24 11.26 -10.59 15.33
CA THR A 24 10.31 -9.86 16.20
C THR A 24 9.34 -8.94 15.47
N ALA A 25 9.75 -8.31 14.36
CA ALA A 25 8.89 -7.39 13.62
C ALA A 25 9.19 -7.46 12.11
N TYR A 26 8.19 -7.87 11.33
CA TYR A 26 8.33 -7.98 9.87
C TYR A 26 7.33 -7.07 9.18
N LYS A 27 7.68 -6.56 8.00
CA LYS A 27 6.79 -5.83 7.10
C LYS A 27 6.49 -6.63 5.85
N TRP A 28 5.49 -6.20 5.10
CA TRP A 28 5.01 -6.95 3.93
C TRP A 28 6.13 -7.26 2.91
N MET A 29 7.12 -6.36 2.74
CA MET A 29 8.29 -6.62 1.90
C MET A 29 9.11 -7.82 2.40
N ASP A 30 9.25 -7.98 3.72
CA ASP A 30 9.97 -9.09 4.35
C ASP A 30 9.27 -10.43 4.13
N VAL A 31 7.94 -10.41 4.09
CA VAL A 31 7.11 -11.60 3.81
C VAL A 31 7.19 -12.02 2.35
N LEU A 32 7.32 -11.07 1.44
CA LEU A 32 7.55 -11.35 0.03
C LEU A 32 9.00 -11.75 -0.29
N ASN A 33 9.95 -11.39 0.57
CA ASN A 33 11.38 -11.59 0.31
C ASN A 33 11.76 -13.01 -0.15
N PRO A 34 11.22 -14.10 0.43
CA PRO A 34 11.52 -15.47 -0.01
C PRO A 34 10.99 -15.82 -1.41
N TYR A 35 10.03 -15.06 -1.94
CA TYR A 35 9.35 -15.32 -3.22
C TYR A 35 9.93 -14.51 -4.39
N ILE A 36 10.93 -13.67 -4.12
CA ILE A 36 11.52 -12.77 -5.12
C ILE A 36 13.01 -13.00 -5.26
N LYS A 37 13.55 -12.75 -6.45
CA LYS A 37 14.98 -12.94 -6.74
C LYS A 37 15.85 -11.72 -6.44
N SER A 38 15.24 -10.55 -6.27
CA SER A 38 15.96 -9.29 -6.09
C SER A 38 15.17 -8.31 -5.24
N ASN A 39 15.83 -7.79 -4.21
CA ASN A 39 15.31 -6.76 -3.31
C ASN A 39 15.10 -5.41 -4.00
N GLN A 40 15.76 -5.18 -5.15
CA GLN A 40 15.59 -3.96 -5.93
C GLN A 40 14.15 -3.76 -6.42
N LEU A 41 13.34 -4.83 -6.45
CA LEU A 41 11.92 -4.74 -6.80
C LEU A 41 11.15 -3.78 -5.88
N PHE A 42 11.59 -3.59 -4.64
CA PHE A 42 10.94 -2.70 -3.68
C PHE A 42 11.40 -1.25 -3.76
N ASP A 43 12.38 -0.95 -4.61
CA ASP A 43 12.95 0.39 -4.76
C ASP A 43 12.55 0.99 -6.11
N CYS A 44 11.97 2.19 -6.07
CA CYS A 44 11.67 2.94 -7.28
C CYS A 44 12.97 3.61 -7.78
N PRO A 45 13.42 3.34 -9.03
CA PRO A 45 14.65 3.93 -9.56
C PRO A 45 14.65 5.46 -9.54
N SER A 46 13.51 6.10 -9.78
CA SER A 46 13.36 7.56 -9.76
C SER A 46 13.40 8.17 -8.35
N ARG A 47 13.28 7.34 -7.30
CA ARG A 47 13.31 7.76 -5.89
C ARG A 47 14.61 7.40 -5.18
N LYS A 48 15.63 6.96 -5.94
CA LYS A 48 16.93 6.58 -5.39
C LYS A 48 17.54 7.74 -4.59
N GLY A 49 17.93 7.47 -3.35
CA GLY A 49 18.52 8.46 -2.44
C GLY A 49 17.52 9.40 -1.77
N GLN A 50 16.23 9.32 -2.10
CA GLN A 50 15.17 10.09 -1.42
C GLN A 50 14.46 9.27 -0.35
N LEU A 51 14.37 7.96 -0.55
CA LEU A 51 13.83 7.00 0.41
C LEU A 51 14.90 5.96 0.75
N ASN A 52 14.80 5.38 1.94
CA ASN A 52 15.68 4.28 2.33
C ASN A 52 15.45 3.09 1.40
N SER A 53 16.52 2.59 0.79
CA SER A 53 16.47 1.34 0.03
C SER A 53 16.04 0.19 0.93
N TYR A 54 15.30 -0.76 0.37
CA TYR A 54 14.84 -1.92 1.10
C TYR A 54 16.01 -2.80 1.55
N ILE A 55 16.03 -3.13 2.84
CA ILE A 55 16.96 -4.08 3.46
C ILE A 55 16.11 -5.05 4.30
N PRO A 56 16.19 -6.37 4.04
CA PRO A 56 15.35 -7.34 4.72
C PRO A 56 15.45 -7.25 6.23
N ALA A 57 14.28 -7.19 6.88
CA ALA A 57 14.11 -7.22 8.32
C ALA A 57 14.98 -6.19 9.07
N SER A 58 15.23 -5.01 8.49
CA SER A 58 16.18 -4.03 9.03
C SER A 58 15.59 -2.63 9.17
N GLY A 59 15.37 -2.18 10.41
CA GLY A 59 15.05 -0.80 10.75
C GLY A 59 13.88 -0.25 9.91
N GLN A 60 14.07 0.95 9.38
CA GLN A 60 13.10 1.60 8.50
C GLN A 60 13.48 1.50 7.02
N ASN A 61 14.17 0.42 6.64
CA ASN A 61 14.59 0.14 5.27
C ASN A 61 13.46 -0.57 4.52
N TRP A 62 12.36 0.14 4.27
CA TRP A 62 11.16 -0.43 3.63
C TRP A 62 11.10 -0.24 2.11
N GLY A 63 11.97 0.61 1.54
CA GLY A 63 11.93 0.91 0.12
C GLY A 63 10.85 1.94 -0.24
N SER A 64 10.44 1.91 -1.50
CA SER A 64 9.69 3.01 -2.14
C SER A 64 8.18 2.81 -2.19
N TYR A 65 7.67 1.61 -1.91
CA TYR A 65 6.24 1.28 -2.05
C TYR A 65 5.54 1.12 -0.71
N ARG A 66 4.23 1.38 -0.70
CA ARG A 66 3.35 1.33 0.47
C ARG A 66 2.20 0.40 0.15
N ILE A 67 1.83 -0.42 1.13
CA ILE A 67 0.65 -1.28 1.04
C ILE A 67 -0.60 -0.53 1.52
N ASN A 68 -1.76 -0.86 0.97
CA ASN A 68 -3.04 -0.25 1.29
C ASN A 68 -3.60 -0.70 2.66
N CYS A 69 -3.38 0.07 3.71
CA CYS A 69 -4.01 -0.11 5.03
C CYS A 69 -5.10 0.94 5.30
N ALA A 70 -5.75 1.44 4.25
CA ALA A 70 -6.88 2.34 4.39
C ALA A 70 -8.01 1.69 5.22
N TYR A 71 -8.82 2.53 5.86
CA TYR A 71 -10.00 2.11 6.62
C TYR A 71 -9.71 1.01 7.64
N TRP A 72 -8.63 1.16 8.42
CA TRP A 72 -8.16 0.09 9.31
C TRP A 72 -9.11 -0.19 10.50
N ALA A 73 -10.02 0.72 10.86
CA ALA A 73 -11.05 0.40 11.85
C ALA A 73 -12.09 -0.60 11.32
N GLY A 74 -12.12 -0.85 10.01
CA GLY A 74 -13.15 -1.64 9.33
C GLY A 74 -14.48 -0.90 9.24
N GLY A 75 -15.56 -1.66 9.10
CA GLY A 75 -16.92 -1.13 8.93
C GLY A 75 -17.39 -1.24 7.48
N ILE A 76 -17.74 -0.11 6.87
CA ILE A 76 -18.24 -0.06 5.49
C ILE A 76 -17.15 -0.16 4.41
N ALA A 77 -15.87 -0.05 4.80
CA ALA A 77 -14.72 -0.10 3.90
C ALA A 77 -13.52 -0.70 4.63
N THR A 78 -12.63 -1.36 3.91
CA THR A 78 -11.40 -1.98 4.40
C THR A 78 -10.34 -2.01 3.30
N GLY A 79 -9.09 -1.67 3.61
CA GLY A 79 -7.96 -1.76 2.67
C GLY A 79 -7.44 -3.18 2.42
N ALA A 80 -6.76 -3.36 1.27
CA ALA A 80 -6.21 -4.65 0.80
C ALA A 80 -5.00 -5.18 1.61
N GLY A 81 -4.34 -4.32 2.39
CA GLY A 81 -3.13 -4.61 3.17
C GLY A 81 -3.39 -5.32 4.49
N ARG A 82 -4.39 -6.20 4.51
CA ARG A 82 -4.82 -6.97 5.67
C ARG A 82 -4.79 -8.46 5.36
N PHE A 83 -4.82 -9.25 6.43
CA PHE A 83 -5.03 -10.69 6.32
C PHE A 83 -6.48 -10.97 5.97
N HIS A 84 -6.76 -11.17 4.68
CA HIS A 84 -8.03 -11.73 4.21
C HIS A 84 -7.81 -12.65 3.02
N SER A 85 -8.77 -13.54 2.79
CA SER A 85 -8.82 -14.31 1.54
C SER A 85 -8.98 -13.36 0.35
N ILE A 86 -8.37 -13.67 -0.79
CA ILE A 86 -8.56 -12.89 -2.03
C ILE A 86 -10.04 -12.85 -2.45
N ALA A 87 -10.85 -13.84 -2.05
CA ALA A 87 -12.30 -13.85 -2.27
C ALA A 87 -13.04 -12.73 -1.51
N ARG A 88 -12.39 -12.07 -0.52
CA ARG A 88 -12.90 -10.88 0.16
C ARG A 88 -12.85 -9.64 -0.72
N VAL A 89 -11.96 -9.61 -1.72
CA VAL A 89 -11.79 -8.48 -2.62
C VAL A 89 -12.85 -8.55 -3.70
N GLN A 90 -13.90 -7.73 -3.57
CA GLN A 90 -15.07 -7.79 -4.44
C GLN A 90 -14.77 -7.25 -5.84
N ALA A 91 -13.88 -6.24 -5.95
CA ALA A 91 -13.47 -5.67 -7.23
C ALA A 91 -11.94 -5.66 -7.45
N PRO A 92 -11.27 -6.81 -7.66
CA PRO A 92 -9.81 -6.92 -7.66
C PRO A 92 -9.09 -6.03 -8.67
N ALA A 93 -9.70 -5.79 -9.84
CA ALA A 93 -9.16 -4.94 -10.91
C ALA A 93 -9.31 -3.43 -10.64
N SER A 94 -10.02 -3.02 -9.60
CA SER A 94 -10.17 -1.63 -9.19
C SER A 94 -9.70 -1.35 -7.76
N THR A 95 -9.37 -2.38 -6.98
CA THR A 95 -8.80 -2.21 -5.64
C THR A 95 -7.27 -2.18 -5.69
N LEU A 96 -6.70 -1.08 -5.21
CA LEU A 96 -5.26 -0.86 -5.05
C LEU A 96 -4.69 -1.72 -3.93
N TRP A 97 -3.58 -2.41 -4.23
CA TRP A 97 -2.83 -3.17 -3.24
C TRP A 97 -1.54 -2.46 -2.82
N PHE A 98 -0.71 -2.06 -3.80
CA PHE A 98 0.54 -1.32 -3.58
C PHE A 98 0.55 -0.02 -4.38
N ILE A 99 1.15 1.00 -3.80
CA ILE A 99 1.37 2.30 -4.43
C ILE A 99 2.73 2.86 -4.04
N GLU A 100 3.25 3.79 -4.83
CA GLU A 100 4.43 4.55 -4.46
C GLU A 100 4.24 5.40 -3.20
N GLY A 101 5.29 5.51 -2.39
CA GLY A 101 5.27 6.25 -1.14
C GLY A 101 5.78 7.68 -1.28
N SER A 102 5.27 8.60 -0.47
CA SER A 102 5.72 10.01 -0.45
C SER A 102 6.95 10.23 0.45
N TYR A 103 7.03 9.55 1.59
CA TYR A 103 8.15 9.57 2.54
C TYR A 103 8.37 8.18 3.16
N ASN A 104 9.39 8.02 4.02
CA ASN A 104 9.78 6.73 4.59
C ASN A 104 8.69 6.13 5.51
N HIS A 105 7.93 5.17 5.00
CA HIS A 105 6.83 4.47 5.68
C HIS A 105 6.68 3.07 5.05
N PHE A 106 5.80 2.18 5.53
CA PHE A 106 5.57 0.87 4.89
C PHE A 106 4.14 0.69 4.37
N GLU A 107 3.20 1.52 4.83
CA GLU A 107 1.78 1.48 4.47
C GLU A 107 1.22 2.87 4.16
N VAL A 108 0.06 2.90 3.50
CA VAL A 108 -0.85 4.05 3.47
C VAL A 108 -2.03 3.71 4.35
N ALA A 109 -2.30 4.50 5.38
CA ALA A 109 -3.26 4.13 6.42
C ALA A 109 -4.05 5.32 6.92
N TRP A 110 -5.35 5.09 7.14
CA TRP A 110 -6.25 5.97 7.89
C TRP A 110 -7.39 5.13 8.47
N GLU A 111 -8.03 5.67 9.51
CA GLU A 111 -8.93 4.87 10.36
C GLU A 111 -10.25 4.51 9.69
N ASN A 112 -10.96 5.52 9.20
CA ASN A 112 -12.30 5.42 8.65
C ASN A 112 -12.57 6.61 7.70
N VAL A 113 -13.77 6.69 7.12
CA VAL A 113 -14.16 7.75 6.17
C VAL A 113 -13.98 9.17 6.72
N SER A 114 -14.18 9.38 8.03
CA SER A 114 -13.96 10.70 8.66
C SER A 114 -12.51 11.15 8.65
N PHE A 115 -11.58 10.21 8.40
CA PHE A 115 -10.14 10.44 8.28
C PHE A 115 -9.63 10.26 6.86
N ASN A 116 -10.51 10.32 5.85
CA ASN A 116 -10.07 10.35 4.46
C ASN A 116 -9.00 11.44 4.28
N PRO A 117 -7.80 11.09 3.79
CA PRO A 117 -6.75 12.07 3.55
C PRO A 117 -7.18 13.05 2.46
N VAL A 118 -6.69 14.28 2.54
CA VAL A 118 -6.85 15.27 1.46
C VAL A 118 -5.58 15.35 0.62
N PRO A 119 -5.68 15.68 -0.68
CA PRO A 119 -4.50 15.93 -1.51
C PRO A 119 -3.59 16.99 -0.89
N GLY A 120 -2.28 16.74 -0.96
CA GLY A 120 -1.28 17.66 -0.46
C GLY A 120 0.08 17.43 -1.09
N VAL A 121 1.12 17.92 -0.43
CA VAL A 121 2.52 17.72 -0.83
C VAL A 121 3.27 17.10 0.33
N SER A 122 4.01 16.02 0.05
CA SER A 122 4.88 15.36 1.03
C SER A 122 6.13 14.85 0.32
N GLY A 123 7.30 15.01 0.95
CA GLY A 123 8.58 14.66 0.32
C GLY A 123 8.87 15.47 -0.97
N GLY A 124 8.25 16.64 -1.14
CA GLY A 124 8.42 17.50 -2.31
C GLY A 124 7.63 17.07 -3.55
N ILE A 125 6.70 16.12 -3.43
CA ILE A 125 5.86 15.62 -4.52
C ILE A 125 4.38 15.65 -4.12
N PRO A 126 3.43 15.64 -5.08
CA PRO A 126 2.03 15.44 -4.77
C PRO A 126 1.81 14.14 -4.01
N ALA A 127 0.95 14.19 -3.00
CA ALA A 127 0.74 13.08 -2.08
C ALA A 127 -0.70 13.02 -1.55
N LEU A 128 -1.13 11.81 -1.22
CA LEU A 128 -2.37 11.52 -0.50
C LEU A 128 -2.00 10.67 0.73
N GLY A 129 -1.88 11.31 1.90
CA GLY A 129 -1.28 10.66 3.07
C GLY A 129 0.14 10.17 2.77
N GLN A 130 0.38 8.87 2.92
CA GLN A 130 1.67 8.22 2.65
C GLN A 130 1.85 7.85 1.17
N ALA A 131 0.81 7.94 0.34
CA ALA A 131 0.93 7.72 -1.10
C ALA A 131 1.59 8.94 -1.76
N GLY A 132 2.55 8.71 -2.66
CA GLY A 132 3.24 9.76 -3.41
C GLY A 132 3.10 9.54 -4.91
N LEU A 133 3.03 10.64 -5.67
CA LEU A 133 2.87 10.63 -7.13
C LEU A 133 4.12 11.25 -7.79
N PRO A 134 5.28 10.57 -7.75
CA PRO A 134 6.55 11.16 -8.16
C PRO A 134 6.75 11.27 -9.68
N HIS A 135 5.92 10.62 -10.50
CA HIS A 135 6.13 10.55 -11.95
C HIS A 135 5.13 11.44 -12.68
N PHE A 136 5.44 12.73 -12.83
CA PHE A 136 4.57 13.70 -13.54
C PHE A 136 3.11 13.70 -13.01
N ASP A 137 2.98 13.81 -11.69
CA ASP A 137 1.70 13.75 -10.96
C ASP A 137 0.95 12.41 -11.14
N THR A 138 1.70 11.33 -11.35
CA THR A 138 1.18 9.95 -11.33
C THR A 138 1.98 9.06 -10.37
N ALA A 139 1.33 8.00 -9.88
CA ALA A 139 1.95 6.92 -9.14
C ALA A 139 1.70 5.59 -9.84
N ASN A 140 2.70 4.70 -9.87
CA ASN A 140 2.46 3.32 -10.27
C ASN A 140 1.68 2.59 -9.17
N VAL A 141 0.57 1.98 -9.56
CA VAL A 141 -0.27 1.19 -8.67
C VAL A 141 -0.35 -0.25 -9.15
N THR A 142 -0.14 -1.18 -8.22
CA THR A 142 -0.47 -2.59 -8.41
C THR A 142 -1.84 -2.88 -7.82
N PHE A 143 -2.73 -3.47 -8.61
CA PHE A 143 -4.07 -3.84 -8.21
C PHE A 143 -4.12 -5.26 -7.65
N CYS A 144 -5.22 -5.62 -6.98
CA CYS A 144 -5.35 -6.92 -6.32
C CYS A 144 -5.43 -8.11 -7.30
N ASP A 145 -5.76 -7.88 -8.58
CA ASP A 145 -5.67 -8.88 -9.65
C ASP A 145 -4.24 -9.02 -10.25
N GLY A 146 -3.29 -8.20 -9.79
CA GLY A 146 -1.89 -8.23 -10.19
C GLY A 146 -1.51 -7.32 -11.38
N HIS A 147 -2.45 -6.62 -12.02
CA HIS A 147 -2.05 -5.67 -13.07
C HIS A 147 -1.46 -4.38 -12.46
N VAL A 148 -0.71 -3.66 -13.28
CA VAL A 148 -0.08 -2.38 -12.89
C VAL A 148 -0.48 -1.30 -13.87
N LYS A 149 -0.89 -0.13 -13.37
CA LYS A 149 -1.12 1.07 -14.18
C LYS A 149 -0.72 2.34 -13.41
N PRO A 150 -0.31 3.41 -14.11
CA PRO A 150 -0.18 4.72 -13.49
C PRO A 150 -1.57 5.29 -13.18
N VAL A 151 -1.72 5.91 -12.01
CA VAL A 151 -2.95 6.60 -11.58
C VAL A 151 -2.66 8.05 -11.21
N ARG A 152 -3.67 8.92 -11.33
CA ARG A 152 -3.59 10.34 -10.94
C ARG A 152 -4.23 10.58 -9.57
N MET A 153 -4.00 11.76 -9.00
CA MET A 153 -4.63 12.16 -7.73
C MET A 153 -6.15 11.98 -7.76
N ASP A 154 -6.80 12.38 -8.87
CA ASP A 154 -8.26 12.28 -9.04
C ASP A 154 -8.78 10.84 -9.00
N ASP A 155 -7.96 9.85 -9.32
CA ASP A 155 -8.31 8.44 -9.17
C ASP A 155 -8.24 8.00 -7.70
N LEU A 156 -7.27 8.54 -6.95
CA LEU A 156 -7.04 8.21 -5.53
C LEU A 156 -8.09 8.79 -4.58
N ILE A 157 -8.72 9.91 -4.96
CA ILE A 157 -9.72 10.61 -4.14
C ILE A 157 -11.15 10.45 -4.67
N ARG A 158 -11.36 9.59 -5.68
CA ARG A 158 -12.70 9.34 -6.21
C ARG A 158 -13.55 8.66 -5.15
N ALA A 159 -14.42 9.45 -4.52
CA ALA A 159 -15.31 8.99 -3.47
C ALA A 159 -16.60 8.40 -4.03
N ASN A 160 -17.10 7.33 -3.44
CA ASN A 160 -18.47 6.90 -3.66
C ASN A 160 -19.43 7.95 -3.07
N PRO A 161 -20.44 8.40 -3.84
CA PRO A 161 -21.30 9.50 -3.44
C PRO A 161 -22.22 9.19 -2.25
N ASN A 162 -22.46 7.91 -1.94
CA ASN A 162 -23.37 7.49 -0.88
C ASN A 162 -22.71 7.44 0.49
N ASN A 163 -21.42 7.08 0.54
CA ASN A 163 -20.72 6.76 1.78
C ASN A 163 -19.37 7.49 1.94
N ASN A 164 -18.96 8.28 0.95
CA ASN A 164 -17.70 9.02 0.89
C ASN A 164 -16.43 8.14 1.00
N VAL A 165 -16.52 6.83 0.75
CA VAL A 165 -15.35 5.93 0.67
C VAL A 165 -14.58 6.23 -0.62
N TYR A 166 -13.26 6.37 -0.54
CA TYR A 166 -12.41 6.41 -1.73
C TYR A 166 -12.28 5.01 -2.31
N SER A 167 -13.09 4.70 -3.33
CA SER A 167 -13.37 3.33 -3.76
C SER A 167 -12.14 2.54 -4.17
N ILE A 168 -11.12 3.18 -4.76
CA ILE A 168 -9.87 2.50 -5.14
C ILE A 168 -9.12 1.90 -3.93
N TRP A 169 -9.37 2.39 -2.72
CA TRP A 169 -8.72 1.94 -1.50
C TRP A 169 -9.52 0.86 -0.76
N SER A 170 -10.75 0.56 -1.20
CA SER A 170 -11.65 -0.38 -0.53
C SER A 170 -11.64 -1.74 -1.22
N VAL A 171 -11.74 -2.82 -0.44
CA VAL A 171 -11.98 -4.18 -0.97
C VAL A 171 -13.46 -4.44 -1.22
N GLU A 172 -14.32 -3.61 -0.64
CA GLU A 172 -15.76 -3.63 -0.83
C GLU A 172 -16.16 -3.02 -2.19
N GLU A 173 -17.23 -3.56 -2.79
CA GLU A 173 -17.96 -2.92 -3.89
C GLU A 173 -18.81 -1.78 -3.32
N ASP A 174 -18.68 -0.59 -3.91
CA ASP A 174 -19.49 0.59 -3.57
C ASP A 174 -20.51 0.94 -4.65
#